data_AF-A0A5C3LXL9-F1
#
_entry.id   AF-A0A5C3LXL9-F1
#
_cell.length_a   1.000
_cell.length_b   1.000
_cell.length_c   1.000
_cell.angle_alpha   90.00
_cell.angle_beta   90.00
_cell.angle_gamma   90.00
#
_symmetry.space_group_name_H-M   'P 1'
#
loop_
_entity.id
_entity.type
_entity.pdbx_description
1 polymer ?
#
loop_
_entity_poly.entity_id
_entity_poly.type
_entity_poly.pdbx_seq_one_letter_code
_entity_poly.pdbx_strand_id
1 'polypeptide(L)'
;EKQLAEIQLSLEQLTLKRDSLRKSVESHRALISPARRLPGDIIQEIFLRCLPSKSNAVISSREAPIKLTQICSAWRDIAVSLPPL
;
A
#
# COMPACT_ATOMS: atom_id res chain seq x y z
N GLU A 1 -0.37 17.47 -44.65
CA GLU A 1 -1.30 17.78 -43.53
C GLU A 1 -2.14 16.59 -43.07
N LYS A 2 -2.90 15.89 -43.95
CA LYS A 2 -3.71 14.71 -43.56
C LYS A 2 -2.96 13.63 -42.76
N GLN A 3 -1.76 13.24 -43.21
CA GLN A 3 -0.96 12.22 -42.51
C GLN A 3 -0.49 12.65 -41.11
N LEU A 4 -0.25 13.95 -40.91
CA LEU A 4 0.12 14.48 -39.59
C LEU A 4 -1.08 14.38 -38.63
N ALA A 5 -2.27 14.74 -39.09
CA ALA A 5 -3.50 14.64 -38.31
C ALA A 5 -3.83 13.17 -37.95
N GLU A 6 -3.64 12.24 -38.89
CA GLU A 6 -3.89 10.81 -38.68
C GLU A 6 -2.94 10.18 -37.65
N ILE A 7 -1.66 10.56 -37.70
CA ILE A 7 -0.65 10.15 -36.71
C ILE A 7 -0.98 10.75 -35.33
N GLN A 8 -1.39 12.02 -35.26
CA GLN A 8 -1.78 12.67 -34.00
C GLN A 8 -2.97 11.97 -33.34
N LEU A 9 -4.01 11.64 -34.12
CA LEU A 9 -5.17 10.88 -33.63
C LEU A 9 -4.76 9.50 -33.09
N SER A 10 -3.89 8.79 -33.83
CA SER A 10 -3.39 7.48 -33.40
C SER A 10 -2.58 7.58 -32.11
N LEU A 11 -1.76 8.63 -31.96
CA LEU A 11 -0.98 8.88 -30.75
C LEU A 11 -1.89 9.15 -29.54
N GLU A 12 -2.94 9.94 -29.73
CA GLU A 12 -3.91 10.25 -28.67
C GLU A 12 -4.63 8.97 -28.19
N GLN A 13 -5.11 8.15 -29.12
CA GLN A 13 -5.75 6.87 -28.81
C GLN A 13 -4.83 5.91 -28.05
N LEU A 14 -3.58 5.79 -28.49
CA LEU A 14 -2.59 4.95 -27.81
C LEU A 14 -2.22 5.49 -26.42
N THR A 15 -2.18 6.81 -26.25
CA THR A 15 -1.94 7.47 -24.96
C THR A 15 -3.07 7.18 -23.99
N LEU A 16 -4.32 7.33 -24.42
CA LEU A 16 -5.50 7.00 -23.61
C LEU A 16 -5.51 5.52 -23.21
N LYS A 17 -5.19 4.62 -24.15
CA LYS A 17 -5.10 3.18 -23.88
C LYS A 17 -4.01 2.86 -22.86
N ARG A 18 -2.81 3.45 -23.01
CA ARG A 18 -1.70 3.31 -22.06
C ARG A 18 -2.11 3.77 -20.66
N ASP A 19 -2.74 4.94 -20.57
CA ASP A 19 -3.09 5.52 -19.27
C ASP A 19 -4.18 4.74 -18.56
N SER A 20 -5.15 4.20 -19.31
CA SER A 20 -6.16 3.27 -18.76
C SER A 20 -5.51 1.98 -18.22
N LEU A 21 -4.61 1.37 -18.99
CA LEU A 21 -3.87 0.19 -18.54
C LEU A 21 -3.02 0.48 -17.32
N ARG A 22 -2.35 1.64 -17.28
CA ARG A 22 -1.52 2.05 -16.13
C ARG A 22 -2.36 2.22 -14.86
N LYS A 23 -3.55 2.82 -14.96
CA LYS A 23 -4.49 2.92 -13.83
C LYS A 23 -4.91 1.54 -13.32
N SER A 24 -5.19 0.60 -14.23
CA SER A 24 -5.48 -0.79 -13.87
C SER A 24 -4.30 -1.46 -13.17
N VAL A 25 -3.08 -1.34 -13.69
CA VAL A 25 -1.89 -1.89 -13.04
C VAL A 25 -1.70 -1.31 -11.63
N GLU A 26 -1.85 0.02 -11.47
CA GLU A 26 -1.66 0.66 -10.17
C GLU A 26 -2.72 0.23 -9.15
N SER A 27 -3.98 0.05 -9.55
CA SER A 27 -5.03 -0.43 -8.64
C SER A 27 -4.76 -1.87 -8.14
N HIS A 28 -4.12 -2.71 -8.97
CA HIS A 28 -3.74 -4.07 -8.60
C HIS A 28 -2.36 -4.15 -7.94
N ARG A 29 -1.53 -3.11 -8.01
CA ARG A 29 -0.18 -3.08 -7.42
C ARG A 29 -0.20 -3.34 -5.92
N ALA A 30 -1.24 -2.86 -5.24
CA ALA A 30 -1.41 -3.15 -3.82
C ALA A 30 -1.59 -4.66 -3.58
N LEU A 31 -2.19 -5.45 -4.49
CA LEU A 31 -2.51 -6.88 -4.29
C LEU A 31 -1.24 -7.73 -4.25
N ILE A 32 -0.22 -7.32 -5.01
CA ILE A 32 1.09 -7.96 -5.02
C ILE A 32 2.04 -7.37 -3.98
N SER A 33 1.60 -6.40 -3.17
CA SER A 33 2.41 -5.80 -2.10
C SER A 33 2.85 -6.87 -1.10
N PRO A 34 4.15 -6.94 -0.74
CA PRO A 34 4.64 -7.87 0.28
C PRO A 34 3.87 -7.78 1.59
N ALA A 35 3.45 -6.58 2.00
CA ALA A 35 2.71 -6.36 3.24
C ALA A 35 1.39 -7.16 3.30
N ARG A 36 0.71 -7.41 2.17
CA ARG A 36 -0.51 -8.23 2.13
C ARG A 36 -0.25 -9.73 2.03
N ARG A 37 0.99 -10.14 1.78
CA ARG A 37 1.40 -11.54 1.61
C ARG A 37 2.10 -12.11 2.85
N LEU A 38 2.43 -11.26 3.82
CA LEU A 38 3.02 -11.71 5.07
C LEU A 38 2.00 -12.53 5.88
N PRO A 39 2.42 -13.67 6.44
CA PRO A 39 1.65 -14.39 7.43
C PRO A 39 1.29 -13.50 8.64
N GLY A 40 0.14 -13.78 9.26
CA GLY A 40 -0.39 -12.96 10.35
C GLY A 40 0.52 -12.94 11.59
N ASP A 41 1.17 -14.04 11.91
CA ASP A 41 2.16 -14.18 12.99
C ASP A 41 3.41 -13.32 12.75
N ILE A 42 3.89 -13.23 11.51
CA ILE A 42 5.01 -12.35 11.16
C ILE A 42 4.62 -10.88 11.34
N ILE A 43 3.40 -10.50 10.95
CA ILE A 43 2.90 -9.14 11.16
C ILE A 43 2.82 -8.85 12.66
N GLN A 44 2.28 -9.77 13.47
CA GLN A 44 2.23 -9.64 14.93
C GLN A 44 3.62 -9.43 15.55
N GLU A 45 4.61 -10.24 15.15
CA GLU A 45 6.00 -10.10 15.62
C GLU A 45 6.60 -8.72 15.26
N ILE A 46 6.30 -8.19 14.06
CA ILE A 46 6.70 -6.83 13.68
C ILE A 46 6.10 -5.79 14.64
N PHE A 47 4.81 -5.90 14.95
CA PHE A 47 4.13 -5.01 15.89
C PHE A 47 4.80 -5.03 17.28
N LEU A 48 5.08 -6.23 17.81
CA LEU A 48 5.73 -6.42 19.10
C LEU A 48 7.16 -5.84 19.14
N ARG A 49 7.93 -6.01 18.06
CA ARG A 49 9.29 -5.46 17.95
C ARG A 49 9.34 -3.95 17.80
N CYS A 50 8.25 -3.33 17.38
CA CYS A 50 8.14 -1.88 17.31
C CYS A 50 7.80 -1.23 18.65
N LEU A 51 7.47 -2.02 19.69
CA LEU A 51 7.23 -1.47 21.02
C LEU A 51 8.55 -0.97 21.65
N PRO A 52 8.56 0.23 22.25
CA PRO A 52 9.73 0.71 22.98
C PRO A 52 10.05 -0.20 24.17
N SER A 53 11.31 -0.62 24.28
CA SER A 53 11.75 -1.51 25.37
C SER A 53 12.01 -0.81 26.70
N LYS A 54 12.10 0.53 26.70
CA LYS A 54 12.56 1.33 27.85
C LYS A 54 11.57 2.41 28.29
N SER A 55 10.50 2.64 27.55
CA SER A 55 9.51 3.69 27.80
C SER A 55 8.14 3.21 27.35
N ASN A 56 7.08 3.91 27.77
CA ASN A 56 5.75 3.66 27.23
C ASN A 56 5.70 4.03 25.74
N ALA A 57 4.88 3.31 24.98
CA ALA A 57 4.61 3.64 23.59
C ALA A 57 3.92 5.00 23.48
N VAL A 58 4.44 5.87 22.61
CA VAL A 58 3.77 7.12 22.27
C VAL A 58 2.65 6.81 21.29
N ILE A 59 1.42 7.22 21.62
CA ILE A 59 0.28 7.09 20.71
C ILE A 59 0.38 8.18 19.64
N SER A 60 1.18 7.92 18.62
CA SER A 60 1.45 8.85 17.51
C SER A 60 1.24 8.16 16.17
N SER A 61 0.43 8.75 15.29
CA SER A 61 0.22 8.25 13.93
C SER A 61 1.49 8.28 13.06
N ARG A 62 2.55 8.92 13.54
CA ARG A 62 3.83 9.07 12.85
C ARG A 62 4.87 8.06 13.32
N GLU A 63 4.60 7.30 14.38
CA GLU A 63 5.53 6.37 15.01
C GLU A 63 4.96 4.96 15.05
N ALA A 64 5.83 3.96 14.99
CA ALA A 64 5.43 2.58 15.18
C ALA A 64 5.10 2.34 16.67
N PRO A 65 4.17 1.42 16.99
CA PRO A 65 3.44 0.54 16.07
C PRO A 65 2.27 1.20 15.31
N ILE A 66 1.75 2.35 15.75
CA ILE A 66 0.52 2.96 15.22
C ILE A 66 0.64 3.29 13.71
N LYS A 67 1.81 3.75 13.24
CA LYS A 67 2.06 4.00 11.82
C LYS A 67 1.83 2.77 10.94
N LEU A 68 2.12 1.57 11.44
CA LEU A 68 2.00 0.33 10.68
C LEU A 68 0.52 -0.04 10.39
N THR A 69 -0.42 0.42 11.23
CA THR A 69 -1.87 0.24 11.02
C THR A 69 -2.43 1.00 9.82
N GLN A 70 -1.64 1.90 9.22
CA GLN A 70 -2.00 2.68 8.03
C GLN A 70 -1.59 1.99 6.72
N ILE A 71 -0.86 0.87 6.78
CA ILE A 71 -0.39 0.14 5.59
C ILE A 71 -1.57 -0.47 4.82
N CYS A 72 -2.46 -1.21 5.51
CA CYS A 72 -3.70 -1.75 4.96
C CYS A 72 -4.66 -2.14 6.10
N SER A 73 -5.92 -2.47 5.75
CA SER A 73 -6.92 -2.92 6.72
C SER A 73 -6.49 -4.18 7.46
N ALA A 74 -5.93 -5.17 6.76
CA ALA A 74 -5.50 -6.42 7.38
C ALA A 74 -4.44 -6.21 8.49
N TRP A 75 -3.49 -5.30 8.31
CA TRP A 75 -2.51 -4.97 9.36
C TRP A 75 -3.16 -4.28 10.56
N ARG A 76 -4.16 -3.44 10.32
CA ARG A 76 -4.94 -2.81 11.40
C ARG A 76 -5.75 -3.85 12.18
N ASP A 77 -6.41 -4.77 11.48
CA ASP A 77 -7.20 -5.82 12.11
C ASP A 77 -6.32 -6.71 12.99
N ILE A 78 -5.12 -7.06 12.51
CA ILE A 78 -4.11 -7.78 13.31
C ILE A 78 -3.71 -6.97 14.53
N ALA A 79 -3.41 -5.68 14.38
CA ALA A 79 -3.01 -4.82 15.48
C ALA A 79 -4.09 -4.72 16.58
N VAL A 80 -5.37 -4.66 16.20
CA VAL A 80 -6.50 -4.62 17.13
C VAL A 80 -6.74 -5.99 17.79
N SER A 81 -6.41 -7.09 17.11
CA SER A 81 -6.53 -8.45 17.66
C SER A 81 -5.43 -8.81 18.66
N LEU A 82 -4.31 -8.07 18.65
CA LEU A 82 -3.26 -8.25 19.62
C LEU A 82 -3.77 -7.88 21.02
N PRO A 83 -3.41 -8.64 22.08
CA PRO A 83 -3.58 -8.21 23.46
C PRO A 83 -3.00 -6.81 23.65
N PRO A 84 -3.47 -6.01 24.63
CA PRO A 84 -3.15 -4.59 24.72
C PRO A 84 -1.66 -4.32 24.52
N LEU A 85 -1.34 -3.74 23.34
CA LEU A 85 -0.08 -3.07 23.01
C LEU A 85 0.10 -1.82 23.89
#